data_AF-A0A9P8IAF0-F1
#
_entry.id   AF-A0A9P8IAF0-F1
#
_cell.length_a   1.000
_cell.length_b   1.000
_cell.length_c   1.000
_cell.angle_alpha   90.00
_cell.angle_beta   90.00
_cell.angle_gamma   90.00
#
_symmetry.space_group_name_H-M   'P 1'
#
loop_
_entity.id
_entity.type
_entity.pdbx_description
1 polymer ?
#
loop_
_entity_poly.entity_id
_entity_poly.type
_entity_poly.pdbx_seq_one_letter_code
_entity_poly.pdbx_strand_id
1 'polypeptide(L)'
;MLIAARKAEIMTDFSGPPVMNLEYMNEHSFHGYVSNYTLSTSICHQPDLKGLHGALIEPCSVSSATHLFPLFGGSKLATNNEILLPAPKYWDNDPRFLAGGPNKPWGKKNNRIIWRGIASGGRNTAVNWRAFHRHRFVAMTNATQVRQAENWEEAPLNWARPPSNYSVKALDDNRLSDWLEESVDAGFIGLSCFPEEPDGECSYTGKWFKIVPEIEMSEQYNNKYLVDVDGNSFSGRYRAFLMSNSLPIKATLFREWHDSRLIAWKHFVPMDNRFVDLFGIMEYFLGYRNPKSNDPSVDDVQPHDNAARKIATEGQAWAHKVLRREDIQLYTLRVLLEYARVVDDRRDILGFVDDLRPQI
;
A
#
# COMPACT_ATOMS: atom_id res chain seq x y z
N MET A 1 -22.64 -2.19 10.37
CA MET A 1 -21.70 -2.59 9.29
C MET A 1 -20.68 -3.65 9.79
N LEU A 2 -21.15 -4.70 10.49
CA LEU A 2 -20.29 -5.75 11.12
C LEU A 2 -20.56 -7.16 10.55
N ILE A 3 -21.34 -7.27 9.47
CA ILE A 3 -22.04 -8.52 9.14
C ILE A 3 -21.29 -9.39 8.12
N ALA A 4 -20.66 -8.81 7.09
CA ALA A 4 -20.07 -9.59 5.99
C ALA A 4 -18.92 -10.49 6.48
N ALA A 5 -17.91 -9.93 7.14
CA ALA A 5 -16.76 -10.69 7.64
C ALA A 5 -17.07 -11.73 8.72
N ARG A 6 -18.18 -11.58 9.45
CA ARG A 6 -18.62 -12.54 10.47
C ARG A 6 -19.38 -13.72 9.87
N LYS A 7 -20.04 -13.53 8.73
CA LYS A 7 -20.83 -14.56 8.04
C LYS A 7 -20.05 -15.29 6.94
N ALA A 8 -18.95 -14.72 6.48
CA ALA A 8 -18.08 -15.35 5.50
C ALA A 8 -17.46 -16.64 6.04
N GLU A 9 -17.33 -17.63 5.17
CA GLU A 9 -16.67 -18.89 5.47
C GLU A 9 -15.20 -18.65 5.88
N ILE A 10 -14.72 -19.42 6.86
CA ILE A 10 -13.34 -19.33 7.32
C ILE A 10 -12.47 -20.08 6.32
N MET A 11 -11.57 -19.37 5.67
CA MET A 11 -10.57 -19.97 4.80
C MET A 11 -9.52 -20.69 5.64
N THR A 12 -9.34 -21.98 5.40
CA THR A 12 -8.39 -22.85 6.10
C THR A 12 -7.34 -23.47 5.18
N ASP A 13 -7.60 -23.49 3.86
CA ASP A 13 -6.67 -23.97 2.85
C ASP A 13 -6.13 -22.79 2.04
N PHE A 14 -4.79 -22.66 2.05
CA PHE A 14 -4.05 -21.63 1.31
C PHE A 14 -3.14 -22.24 0.24
N SER A 15 -3.20 -23.56 0.02
CA SER A 15 -2.28 -24.30 -0.87
C SER A 15 -2.46 -23.95 -2.35
N GLY A 16 -3.69 -23.57 -2.75
CA GLY A 16 -4.05 -23.20 -4.12
C GLY A 16 -3.88 -21.71 -4.44
N PRO A 17 -4.24 -21.31 -5.68
CA PRO A 17 -4.38 -19.91 -6.04
C PRO A 17 -5.41 -19.19 -5.14
N PRO A 18 -5.15 -17.94 -4.73
CA PRO A 18 -6.05 -17.23 -3.84
C PRO A 18 -7.34 -16.80 -4.58
N VAL A 19 -8.47 -16.86 -3.87
CA VAL A 19 -9.77 -16.40 -4.39
C VAL A 19 -9.89 -14.90 -4.17
N MET A 20 -9.97 -14.14 -5.27
CA MET A 20 -10.22 -12.69 -5.25
C MET A 20 -11.66 -12.40 -5.65
N ASN A 21 -12.50 -12.02 -4.69
CA ASN A 21 -13.88 -11.65 -4.98
C ASN A 21 -13.99 -10.13 -5.18
N LEU A 22 -14.16 -9.73 -6.44
CA LEU A 22 -14.23 -8.33 -6.84
C LEU A 22 -15.56 -7.66 -6.47
N GLU A 23 -16.60 -8.41 -6.11
CA GLU A 23 -17.88 -7.84 -5.65
C GLU A 23 -17.71 -7.03 -4.37
N TYR A 24 -16.76 -7.42 -3.51
CA TYR A 24 -16.42 -6.67 -2.29
C TYR A 24 -15.71 -5.35 -2.57
N MET A 25 -15.41 -5.02 -3.83
CA MET A 25 -14.92 -3.70 -4.22
C MET A 25 -16.05 -2.72 -4.51
N ASN A 26 -17.28 -3.20 -4.78
CA ASN A 26 -18.35 -2.37 -5.33
C ASN A 26 -18.76 -1.21 -4.43
N GLU A 27 -18.80 -1.38 -3.09
CA GLU A 27 -19.23 -0.30 -2.19
C GLU A 27 -18.16 0.78 -1.98
N HIS A 28 -16.87 0.47 -2.17
CA HIS A 28 -15.78 1.44 -2.00
C HIS A 28 -15.10 1.88 -3.28
N SER A 29 -15.62 1.46 -4.44
CA SER A 29 -15.10 1.83 -5.75
C SER A 29 -16.07 2.67 -6.57
N PHE A 30 -15.53 3.41 -7.53
CA PHE A 30 -16.25 4.13 -8.57
C PHE A 30 -15.57 3.81 -9.89
N HIS A 31 -16.28 3.13 -10.80
CA HIS A 31 -15.73 2.57 -12.03
C HIS A 31 -14.45 1.73 -11.80
N GLY A 32 -14.45 0.91 -10.74
CA GLY A 32 -13.30 0.07 -10.37
C GLY A 32 -12.24 0.77 -9.51
N TYR A 33 -12.13 2.09 -9.57
CA TYR A 33 -11.15 2.84 -8.78
C TYR A 33 -11.63 3.10 -7.36
N VAL A 34 -10.75 3.01 -6.36
CA VAL A 34 -11.09 3.29 -4.96
C VAL A 34 -11.62 4.72 -4.82
N SER A 35 -12.89 4.89 -4.45
CA SER A 35 -13.52 6.19 -4.22
C SER A 35 -13.71 6.47 -2.73
N ASN A 36 -14.02 5.43 -1.94
CA ASN A 36 -14.15 5.51 -0.50
C ASN A 36 -12.95 4.85 0.18
N TYR A 37 -11.87 5.63 0.36
CA TYR A 37 -10.63 5.14 0.96
C TYR A 37 -10.82 4.58 2.37
N THR A 38 -11.68 5.18 3.21
CA THR A 38 -11.91 4.68 4.57
C THR A 38 -12.57 3.31 4.58
N LEU A 39 -13.47 3.04 3.62
CA LEU A 39 -14.12 1.74 3.49
C LEU A 39 -13.18 0.70 2.84
N SER A 40 -12.31 1.12 1.91
CA SER A 40 -11.34 0.22 1.25
C SER A 40 -10.26 -0.32 2.20
N THR A 41 -10.03 0.30 3.36
CA THR A 41 -9.17 -0.24 4.42
C THR A 41 -9.93 -1.11 5.44
N SER A 42 -11.25 -1.28 5.29
CA SER A 42 -12.10 -1.97 6.26
C SER A 42 -12.17 -3.48 5.99
N ILE A 43 -11.51 -4.27 6.84
CA ILE A 43 -11.56 -5.74 6.79
C ILE A 43 -12.96 -6.30 7.08
N CYS A 44 -13.84 -5.54 7.75
CA CYS A 44 -15.20 -5.99 8.05
C CYS A 44 -16.10 -6.01 6.81
N HIS A 45 -15.81 -5.14 5.84
CA HIS A 45 -16.52 -5.03 4.57
C HIS A 45 -15.96 -6.02 3.52
N GLN A 46 -14.70 -6.42 3.65
CA GLN A 46 -13.95 -7.17 2.64
C GLN A 46 -13.43 -8.52 3.20
N PRO A 47 -14.30 -9.53 3.36
CA PRO A 47 -13.94 -10.80 4.01
C PRO A 47 -12.89 -11.63 3.27
N ASP A 48 -12.84 -11.55 1.95
CA ASP A 48 -11.87 -12.25 1.11
C ASP A 48 -10.43 -11.80 1.39
N LEU A 49 -10.21 -10.61 1.98
CA LEU A 49 -8.88 -10.16 2.38
C LEU A 49 -8.19 -11.09 3.40
N LYS A 50 -8.96 -11.90 4.14
CA LYS A 50 -8.41 -12.96 5.01
C LYS A 50 -7.57 -13.98 4.24
N GLY A 51 -7.82 -14.15 2.94
CA GLY A 51 -7.05 -15.00 2.04
C GLY A 51 -6.16 -14.23 1.06
N LEU A 52 -5.93 -12.92 1.27
CA LEU A 52 -5.20 -12.07 0.33
C LEU A 52 -4.14 -11.18 0.97
N HIS A 53 -4.07 -11.13 2.30
CA HIS A 53 -3.16 -10.28 3.04
C HIS A 53 -2.45 -11.06 4.16
N GLY A 54 -1.10 -11.10 4.12
CA GLY A 54 -0.30 -11.93 5.04
C GLY A 54 -0.61 -11.70 6.53
N ALA A 55 -0.90 -10.46 6.93
CA ALA A 55 -1.22 -10.12 8.32
C ALA A 55 -2.53 -10.76 8.82
N LEU A 56 -3.39 -11.21 7.92
CA LEU A 56 -4.64 -11.92 8.22
C LEU A 56 -4.55 -13.43 7.96
N ILE A 57 -3.55 -13.87 7.18
CA ILE A 57 -3.31 -15.28 6.86
C ILE A 57 -2.44 -15.93 7.93
N GLU A 58 -1.22 -15.42 8.09
CA GLU A 58 -0.27 -15.92 9.07
C GLU A 58 0.65 -14.79 9.56
N PRO A 59 0.15 -13.93 10.46
CA PRO A 59 0.96 -12.86 11.06
C PRO A 59 2.16 -13.39 11.84
N CYS A 60 3.22 -12.58 11.93
CA CYS A 60 4.45 -12.96 12.66
C CYS A 60 4.20 -13.22 14.16
N SER A 61 3.23 -12.51 14.74
CA SER A 61 2.77 -12.68 16.12
C SER A 61 1.35 -12.16 16.25
N VAL A 62 0.58 -12.79 17.14
CA VAL A 62 -0.77 -12.33 17.51
C VAL A 62 -0.90 -12.46 19.01
N SER A 63 -1.38 -11.40 19.64
CA SER A 63 -1.87 -11.42 21.00
C SER A 63 -3.18 -10.64 21.03
N SER A 64 -4.16 -11.14 21.78
CA SER A 64 -5.47 -10.50 21.89
C SER A 64 -5.81 -10.32 23.36
N ALA A 65 -6.57 -9.27 23.64
CA ALA A 65 -7.02 -8.95 24.97
C ALA A 65 -8.54 -8.84 24.99
N THR A 66 -9.14 -9.35 26.06
CA THR A 66 -10.58 -9.35 26.28
C THR A 66 -11.05 -8.18 27.15
N HIS A 67 -10.12 -7.41 27.71
CA HIS A 67 -10.37 -6.26 28.56
C HIS A 67 -9.81 -5.00 27.91
N LEU A 68 -10.51 -3.87 28.09
CA LEU A 68 -10.03 -2.59 27.61
C LEU A 68 -8.86 -2.13 28.49
N PHE A 69 -7.71 -1.91 27.87
CA PHE A 69 -6.57 -1.27 28.50
C PHE A 69 -5.89 -0.36 27.47
N PRO A 70 -5.16 0.67 27.91
CA PRO A 70 -4.48 1.58 27.00
C PRO A 70 -3.31 0.88 26.31
N LEU A 71 -3.44 0.67 25.00
CA LEU A 71 -2.40 0.12 24.14
C LEU A 71 -1.99 1.19 23.12
N PHE A 72 -0.68 1.47 23.06
CA PHE A 72 -0.11 2.41 22.09
C PHE A 72 0.57 1.64 20.97
N GLY A 73 0.35 2.07 19.72
CA GLY A 73 0.90 1.39 18.54
C GLY A 73 1.28 2.36 17.43
N GLY A 74 2.26 1.97 16.60
CA GLY A 74 2.65 2.75 15.43
C GLY A 74 1.61 2.73 14.29
N SER A 75 0.76 1.70 14.29
CA SER A 75 -0.33 1.52 13.32
C SER A 75 -1.40 0.59 13.91
N LYS A 76 -2.59 0.58 13.31
CA LYS A 76 -3.67 -0.35 13.70
C LYS A 76 -4.60 -0.71 12.56
N LEU A 77 -5.30 -1.84 12.67
CA LEU A 77 -6.43 -2.14 11.79
C LEU A 77 -7.62 -1.23 12.14
N ALA A 78 -8.52 -1.01 11.17
CA ALA A 78 -9.71 -0.18 11.37
C ALA A 78 -10.62 -0.65 12.52
N THR A 79 -10.54 -1.94 12.88
CA THR A 79 -11.32 -2.59 13.93
C THR A 79 -10.71 -2.49 15.32
N ASN A 80 -9.46 -2.06 15.42
CA ASN A 80 -8.74 -2.05 16.68
C ASN A 80 -8.74 -0.66 17.35
N ASN A 81 -8.52 -0.65 18.67
CA ASN A 81 -8.70 0.51 19.54
C ASN A 81 -7.38 1.12 20.04
N GLU A 82 -6.23 0.75 19.48
CA GLU A 82 -4.94 1.29 19.91
C GLU A 82 -4.89 2.81 19.73
N ILE A 83 -4.22 3.48 20.67
CA ILE A 83 -3.87 4.89 20.59
C ILE A 83 -2.64 4.99 19.68
N LEU A 84 -2.80 5.62 18.54
CA LEU A 84 -1.74 5.71 17.54
C LEU A 84 -0.67 6.69 17.99
N LEU A 85 0.59 6.25 17.94
CA LEU A 85 1.79 7.07 18.01
C LEU A 85 2.49 7.09 16.64
N PRO A 86 3.29 8.11 16.33
CA PRO A 86 4.17 8.07 15.17
C PRO A 86 5.13 6.91 15.32
N ALA A 87 5.19 6.04 14.32
CA ALA A 87 6.02 4.86 14.41
C ALA A 87 7.52 5.22 14.55
N PRO A 88 8.31 4.48 15.34
CA PRO A 88 9.74 4.76 15.52
C PRO A 88 10.52 4.87 14.21
N LYS A 89 10.11 4.11 13.18
CA LYS A 89 10.70 4.16 11.84
C LYS A 89 10.65 5.54 11.17
N TYR A 90 9.75 6.44 11.57
CA TYR A 90 9.72 7.82 11.07
C TYR A 90 10.70 8.76 11.75
N TRP A 91 11.31 8.31 12.85
CA TRP A 91 12.28 9.07 13.65
C TRP A 91 13.70 8.53 13.51
N ASP A 92 13.83 7.21 13.37
CA ASP A 92 15.09 6.50 13.18
C ASP A 92 15.82 6.97 11.91
N ASN A 93 17.15 6.99 11.95
CA ASN A 93 17.99 7.35 10.79
C ASN A 93 18.23 6.15 9.85
N ASP A 94 17.27 5.24 9.74
CA ASP A 94 17.34 4.07 8.86
C ASP A 94 17.14 4.53 7.40
N PRO A 95 18.17 4.44 6.53
CA PRO A 95 18.10 4.96 5.15
C PRO A 95 16.93 4.38 4.33
N ARG A 96 16.45 3.20 4.70
CA ARG A 96 15.32 2.51 4.05
C ARG A 96 13.96 3.15 4.33
N PHE A 97 13.87 4.07 5.28
CA PHE A 97 12.63 4.74 5.69
C PHE A 97 12.77 6.26 5.85
N LEU A 98 13.98 6.78 5.65
CA LEU A 98 14.29 8.18 5.91
C LEU A 98 13.65 9.08 4.84
N ALA A 99 12.79 9.99 5.30
CA ALA A 99 12.26 11.04 4.45
C ALA A 99 13.31 12.14 4.23
N GLY A 100 13.42 12.62 2.99
CA GLY A 100 14.38 13.64 2.58
C GLY A 100 15.40 13.11 1.56
N GLY A 101 16.34 13.96 1.16
CA GLY A 101 17.30 13.66 0.10
C GLY A 101 17.02 14.41 -1.22
N PRO A 102 17.92 14.29 -2.21
CA PRO A 102 17.83 15.03 -3.46
C PRO A 102 16.57 14.63 -4.23
N ASN A 103 15.70 15.61 -4.48
CA ASN A 103 14.48 15.43 -5.26
C ASN A 103 14.60 16.12 -6.61
N LYS A 104 14.44 15.36 -7.69
CA LYS A 104 14.37 15.93 -9.04
C LYS A 104 13.04 16.67 -9.25
N PRO A 105 13.02 17.75 -10.06
CA PRO A 105 11.76 18.28 -10.59
C PRO A 105 10.98 17.20 -11.33
N TRP A 106 9.64 17.26 -11.28
CA TRP A 106 8.74 16.24 -11.88
C TRP A 106 9.11 15.87 -13.32
N GLY A 107 9.36 16.87 -14.18
CA GLY A 107 9.70 16.66 -15.59
C GLY A 107 11.06 15.99 -15.84
N LYS A 108 11.90 15.83 -14.81
CA LYS A 108 13.20 15.13 -14.87
C LYS A 108 13.17 13.74 -14.23
N LYS A 109 11.99 13.27 -13.79
CA LYS A 109 11.81 11.93 -13.22
C LYS A 109 11.50 10.92 -14.32
N ASN A 110 11.97 9.70 -14.14
CA ASN A 110 11.66 8.57 -15.01
C ASN A 110 10.15 8.29 -14.96
N ASN A 111 9.55 8.14 -16.14
CA ASN A 111 8.12 7.88 -16.28
C ASN A 111 7.80 6.39 -16.08
N ARG A 112 8.10 5.85 -14.89
CA ARG A 112 7.88 4.44 -14.54
C ARG A 112 7.43 4.29 -13.10
N ILE A 113 6.84 3.15 -12.80
CA ILE A 113 6.58 2.66 -11.45
C ILE A 113 7.84 1.98 -10.90
N ILE A 114 8.15 2.22 -9.63
CA ILE A 114 9.21 1.54 -8.90
C ILE A 114 8.67 0.90 -7.62
N TRP A 115 9.14 -0.31 -7.32
CA TRP A 115 9.00 -0.92 -6.00
C TRP A 115 10.21 -1.81 -5.66
N ARG A 116 10.77 -1.62 -4.47
CA ARG A 116 11.75 -2.52 -3.84
C ARG A 116 11.35 -2.82 -2.42
N GLY A 117 11.37 -4.09 -2.05
CA GLY A 117 11.07 -4.51 -0.69
C GLY A 117 11.37 -5.99 -0.47
N ILE A 118 11.40 -6.39 0.80
CA ILE A 118 11.43 -7.81 1.17
C ILE A 118 10.03 -8.41 1.12
N ALA A 119 9.91 -9.74 1.02
CA ALA A 119 8.64 -10.45 1.03
C ALA A 119 8.03 -10.60 2.44
N SER A 120 8.05 -9.51 3.21
CA SER A 120 7.34 -9.41 4.48
C SER A 120 5.82 -9.35 4.27
N GLY A 121 5.06 -9.30 5.36
CA GLY A 121 3.62 -9.44 5.33
C GLY A 121 3.08 -10.37 6.39
N GLY A 122 3.95 -11.22 6.96
CA GLY A 122 3.61 -12.35 7.82
C GLY A 122 4.67 -13.45 7.66
N ARG A 123 4.37 -14.65 8.15
CA ARG A 123 5.16 -15.87 7.93
C ARG A 123 4.68 -16.55 6.65
N ASN A 124 5.28 -16.22 5.52
CA ASN A 124 5.02 -16.95 4.29
C ASN A 124 5.67 -18.33 4.38
N THR A 125 4.97 -19.37 3.93
CA THR A 125 5.38 -20.78 3.96
C THR A 125 5.18 -21.40 2.57
N ALA A 126 5.68 -22.62 2.36
CA ALA A 126 5.47 -23.37 1.13
C ALA A 126 3.99 -23.54 0.73
N VAL A 127 3.09 -23.49 1.73
CA VAL A 127 1.64 -23.63 1.52
C VAL A 127 1.00 -22.28 1.22
N ASN A 128 1.30 -21.22 1.98
CA ASN A 128 0.45 -20.01 2.00
C ASN A 128 0.97 -18.83 1.16
N TRP A 129 2.21 -18.87 0.65
CA TRP A 129 2.87 -17.69 0.04
C TRP A 129 2.10 -17.08 -1.15
N ARG A 130 1.32 -17.89 -1.90
CA ARG A 130 0.51 -17.44 -3.02
C ARG A 130 -0.52 -16.39 -2.60
N ALA A 131 -1.03 -16.49 -1.39
CA ALA A 131 -2.02 -15.56 -0.88
C ALA A 131 -1.40 -14.23 -0.36
N PHE A 132 -0.08 -14.15 -0.19
CA PHE A 132 0.56 -12.99 0.42
C PHE A 132 0.61 -11.77 -0.50
N HIS A 133 0.07 -10.64 -0.03
CA HIS A 133 -0.07 -9.41 -0.79
C HIS A 133 1.20 -8.97 -1.56
N ARG A 134 2.41 -9.04 -0.97
CA ARG A 134 3.64 -8.65 -1.71
C ARG A 134 4.00 -9.64 -2.82
N HIS A 135 3.78 -10.94 -2.61
CA HIS A 135 4.00 -11.95 -3.64
C HIS A 135 3.03 -11.76 -4.80
N ARG A 136 1.76 -11.46 -4.49
CA ARG A 136 0.72 -11.15 -5.50
C ARG A 136 1.09 -9.89 -6.30
N PHE A 137 1.49 -8.82 -5.61
CA PHE A 137 1.89 -7.57 -6.24
C PHE A 137 3.09 -7.77 -7.19
N VAL A 138 4.19 -8.37 -6.71
CA VAL A 138 5.39 -8.59 -7.53
C VAL A 138 5.08 -9.47 -8.74
N ALA A 139 4.29 -10.54 -8.58
CA ALA A 139 3.88 -11.41 -9.68
C ALA A 139 2.99 -10.70 -10.71
N MET A 140 2.02 -9.90 -10.25
CA MET A 140 1.14 -9.09 -11.11
C MET A 140 1.92 -8.07 -11.95
N THR A 141 3.05 -7.58 -11.44
CA THR A 141 3.92 -6.62 -12.14
C THR A 141 5.10 -7.27 -12.86
N ASN A 142 5.20 -8.60 -12.87
CA ASN A 142 6.31 -9.31 -13.51
C ASN A 142 5.97 -9.61 -14.97
N ALA A 143 6.66 -8.92 -15.90
CA ALA A 143 6.42 -9.08 -17.33
C ALA A 143 6.54 -10.53 -17.81
N THR A 144 7.50 -11.32 -17.29
CA THR A 144 7.66 -12.74 -17.66
C THR A 144 6.44 -13.57 -17.25
N GLN A 145 6.00 -13.47 -16.00
CA GLN A 145 4.84 -14.23 -15.52
C GLN A 145 3.54 -13.81 -16.22
N VAL A 146 3.39 -12.51 -16.51
CA VAL A 146 2.24 -11.99 -17.27
C VAL A 146 2.26 -12.51 -18.70
N ARG A 147 3.44 -12.54 -19.35
CA ARG A 147 3.63 -13.04 -20.73
C ARG A 147 3.26 -14.52 -20.85
N GLN A 148 3.68 -15.35 -19.89
CA GLN A 148 3.32 -16.77 -19.84
C GLN A 148 1.80 -16.96 -19.72
N ALA A 149 1.13 -16.13 -18.92
CA ALA A 149 -0.32 -16.16 -18.83
C ALA A 149 -1.00 -15.70 -20.13
N GLU A 150 -0.54 -14.59 -20.73
CA GLU A 150 -1.03 -14.09 -22.03
C GLU A 150 -0.91 -15.13 -23.15
N ASN A 151 0.19 -15.89 -23.17
CA ASN A 151 0.46 -16.93 -24.15
C ASN A 151 -0.23 -18.27 -23.84
N TRP A 152 -0.99 -18.36 -22.73
CA TRP A 152 -1.60 -19.61 -22.26
C TRP A 152 -0.59 -20.73 -21.93
N GLU A 153 0.65 -20.36 -21.60
CA GLU A 153 1.70 -21.29 -21.20
C GLU A 153 1.52 -21.72 -19.74
N GLU A 154 1.23 -20.76 -18.85
CA GLU A 154 0.99 -21.00 -17.42
C GLU A 154 -0.17 -20.14 -16.92
N ALA A 155 -1.05 -20.71 -16.08
CA ALA A 155 -2.10 -19.95 -15.43
C ALA A 155 -1.52 -19.07 -14.30
N PRO A 156 -2.08 -17.86 -14.06
CA PRO A 156 -1.67 -17.02 -12.94
C PRO A 156 -1.73 -17.76 -11.60
N LEU A 157 -0.59 -17.81 -10.89
CA LEU A 157 -0.48 -18.57 -9.64
C LEU A 157 -1.08 -17.84 -8.44
N ASN A 158 -0.95 -16.51 -8.42
CA ASN A 158 -1.23 -15.68 -7.25
C ASN A 158 -1.72 -14.26 -7.58
N TRP A 159 -1.97 -13.97 -8.85
CA TRP A 159 -2.49 -12.66 -9.30
C TRP A 159 -3.65 -12.88 -10.27
N ALA A 160 -4.39 -11.82 -10.56
CA ALA A 160 -5.51 -11.86 -11.49
C ALA A 160 -5.38 -10.75 -12.53
N ARG A 161 -5.85 -11.05 -13.75
CA ARG A 161 -6.05 -10.04 -14.79
C ARG A 161 -7.07 -9.00 -14.33
N PRO A 162 -6.95 -7.73 -14.75
CA PRO A 162 -7.97 -6.74 -14.45
C PRO A 162 -9.30 -7.19 -15.10
N PRO A 163 -10.44 -7.06 -14.40
CA PRO A 163 -11.75 -7.26 -15.00
C PRO A 163 -12.01 -6.27 -16.16
N SER A 164 -12.96 -6.63 -17.02
CA SER A 164 -13.28 -5.87 -18.25
C SER A 164 -13.76 -4.44 -18.01
N ASN A 165 -14.26 -4.12 -16.80
CA ASN A 165 -14.71 -2.77 -16.43
C ASN A 165 -13.58 -1.73 -16.38
N TYR A 166 -12.30 -2.14 -16.28
CA TYR A 166 -11.17 -1.22 -16.44
C TYR A 166 -10.86 -0.89 -17.91
N SER A 167 -11.24 -1.77 -18.85
CA SER A 167 -11.03 -1.59 -20.29
C SER A 167 -9.58 -1.20 -20.68
N VAL A 168 -8.60 -1.85 -20.05
CA VAL A 168 -7.17 -1.58 -20.23
C VAL A 168 -6.73 -1.98 -21.65
N LYS A 169 -6.24 -1.02 -22.44
CA LYS A 169 -5.84 -1.24 -23.84
C LYS A 169 -4.65 -2.15 -24.03
N ALA A 170 -3.69 -2.09 -23.13
CA ALA A 170 -2.59 -3.05 -23.13
C ALA A 170 -3.08 -4.51 -23.01
N LEU A 171 -4.19 -4.74 -22.29
CA LEU A 171 -4.80 -6.07 -22.19
C LEU A 171 -5.57 -6.43 -23.46
N ASP A 172 -6.37 -5.50 -24.00
CA ASP A 172 -7.12 -5.70 -25.26
C ASP A 172 -6.19 -6.05 -26.42
N ASP A 173 -5.00 -5.44 -26.46
CA ASP A 173 -3.99 -5.64 -27.50
C ASP A 173 -3.08 -6.86 -27.25
N ASN A 174 -3.29 -7.60 -26.16
CA ASN A 174 -2.45 -8.73 -25.71
C ASN A 174 -0.96 -8.35 -25.58
N ARG A 175 -0.70 -7.22 -24.93
CA ARG A 175 0.61 -6.61 -24.74
C ARG A 175 0.82 -6.06 -23.34
N LEU A 176 0.11 -6.60 -22.35
CA LEU A 176 0.24 -6.20 -20.97
C LEU A 176 1.66 -6.49 -20.46
N SER A 177 2.25 -7.63 -20.84
CA SER A 177 3.63 -7.98 -20.48
C SER A 177 4.66 -7.01 -21.03
N ASP A 178 4.59 -6.66 -22.32
CA ASP A 178 5.50 -5.67 -22.94
C ASP A 178 5.42 -4.32 -22.25
N TRP A 179 4.19 -3.85 -21.98
CA TRP A 179 3.98 -2.55 -21.35
C TRP A 179 4.50 -2.53 -19.90
N LEU A 180 4.35 -3.64 -19.16
CA LEU A 180 4.93 -3.79 -17.83
C LEU A 180 6.46 -3.77 -17.86
N GLU A 181 7.09 -4.44 -18.83
CA GLU A 181 8.54 -4.47 -19.01
C GLU A 181 9.13 -3.06 -19.23
N GLU A 182 8.40 -2.21 -19.95
CA GLU A 182 8.79 -0.82 -20.22
C GLU A 182 8.49 0.13 -19.04
N SER A 183 7.42 -0.14 -18.29
CA SER A 183 6.80 0.84 -17.40
C SER A 183 6.96 0.55 -15.91
N VAL A 184 7.36 -0.67 -15.53
CA VAL A 184 7.40 -1.12 -14.13
C VAL A 184 8.73 -1.75 -13.80
N ASP A 185 9.33 -1.28 -12.70
CA ASP A 185 10.52 -1.87 -12.11
C ASP A 185 10.20 -2.27 -10.66
N ALA A 186 9.76 -3.53 -10.48
CA ALA A 186 9.34 -4.08 -9.20
C ALA A 186 10.03 -5.41 -8.92
N GLY A 187 10.52 -5.60 -7.69
CA GLY A 187 11.13 -6.87 -7.32
C GLY A 187 11.49 -7.00 -5.85
N PHE A 188 11.68 -8.24 -5.42
CA PHE A 188 12.11 -8.56 -4.06
C PHE A 188 13.60 -8.35 -3.89
N ILE A 189 14.00 -7.71 -2.79
CA ILE A 189 15.41 -7.66 -2.36
C ILE A 189 15.75 -8.78 -1.36
N GLY A 190 14.74 -9.56 -0.96
CA GLY A 190 14.86 -10.72 -0.08
C GLY A 190 13.51 -11.43 0.07
N LEU A 191 13.53 -12.76 0.12
CA LEU A 191 12.32 -13.60 0.06
C LEU A 191 11.69 -13.87 1.44
N SER A 192 12.42 -13.66 2.53
CA SER A 192 11.89 -13.70 3.91
C SER A 192 11.00 -14.92 4.21
N CYS A 193 11.39 -16.10 3.74
CA CYS A 193 10.65 -17.35 3.89
C CYS A 193 10.56 -17.77 5.37
N PHE A 194 9.50 -18.50 5.73
CA PHE A 194 9.35 -19.13 7.04
C PHE A 194 9.17 -20.65 6.90
N PRO A 195 9.96 -21.48 7.62
CA PRO A 195 11.16 -21.09 8.38
C PRO A 195 12.23 -20.45 7.48
N GLU A 196 13.11 -19.65 8.08
CA GLU A 196 14.20 -19.00 7.35
C GLU A 196 15.17 -20.07 6.83
N GLU A 197 15.48 -20.00 5.54
CA GLU A 197 16.45 -20.87 4.88
C GLU A 197 17.82 -20.18 4.77
N PRO A 198 18.93 -20.95 4.65
CA PRO A 198 20.28 -20.39 4.53
C PRO A 198 20.42 -19.43 3.35
N ASP A 199 21.38 -18.50 3.46
CA ASP A 199 21.81 -17.58 2.39
C ASP A 199 20.70 -16.67 1.81
N GLY A 200 19.57 -16.53 2.52
CA GLY A 200 18.43 -15.73 2.07
C GLY A 200 17.66 -16.35 0.90
N GLU A 201 17.93 -17.63 0.61
CA GLU A 201 17.19 -18.40 -0.40
C GLU A 201 15.79 -18.76 0.10
N CYS A 202 14.98 -19.31 -0.81
CA CYS A 202 13.72 -19.92 -0.46
C CYS A 202 13.36 -21.00 -1.47
N SER A 203 13.33 -22.25 -1.01
CA SER A 203 13.07 -23.44 -1.81
C SER A 203 11.71 -23.39 -2.55
N TYR A 204 10.71 -22.72 -1.98
CA TYR A 204 9.35 -22.71 -2.53
C TYR A 204 8.98 -21.43 -3.29
N THR A 205 9.59 -20.28 -3.00
CA THR A 205 9.37 -19.01 -3.73
C THR A 205 10.50 -18.65 -4.69
N GLY A 206 11.74 -19.09 -4.44
CA GLY A 206 12.93 -18.72 -5.22
C GLY A 206 12.87 -19.18 -6.69
N LYS A 207 12.07 -20.20 -6.99
CA LYS A 207 11.79 -20.63 -8.38
C LYS A 207 10.85 -19.68 -9.15
N TRP A 208 10.09 -18.86 -8.45
CA TRP A 208 9.10 -17.93 -9.03
C TRP A 208 9.56 -16.47 -8.98
N PHE A 209 10.40 -16.12 -8.02
CA PHE A 209 10.86 -14.77 -7.78
C PHE A 209 12.38 -14.69 -7.74
N LYS A 210 12.92 -13.79 -8.56
CA LYS A 210 14.33 -13.44 -8.55
C LYS A 210 14.58 -12.32 -7.54
N ILE A 211 15.61 -12.47 -6.71
CA ILE A 211 16.13 -11.39 -5.88
C ILE A 211 16.80 -10.34 -6.79
N VAL A 212 16.39 -9.08 -6.65
CA VAL A 212 16.94 -7.94 -7.38
C VAL A 212 17.73 -7.04 -6.43
N PRO A 213 18.66 -6.21 -6.95
CA PRO A 213 19.42 -5.29 -6.11
C PRO A 213 18.53 -4.33 -5.30
N GLU A 214 18.96 -4.05 -4.08
CA GLU A 214 18.39 -2.96 -3.28
C GLU A 214 18.66 -1.62 -3.95
N ILE A 215 17.67 -0.73 -3.87
CA ILE A 215 17.77 0.64 -4.37
C ILE A 215 17.53 1.56 -3.19
N GLU A 216 18.48 2.43 -2.94
CA GLU A 216 18.39 3.47 -1.93
C GLU A 216 17.11 4.28 -2.11
N MET A 217 16.49 4.65 -0.98
CA MET A 217 15.20 5.33 -1.01
C MET A 217 15.25 6.65 -1.82
N SER A 218 16.35 7.40 -1.71
CA SER A 218 16.56 8.62 -2.49
C SER A 218 16.67 8.38 -4.01
N GLU A 219 17.17 7.21 -4.42
CA GLU A 219 17.25 6.83 -5.82
C GLU A 219 15.89 6.40 -6.36
N GLN A 220 15.05 5.75 -5.53
CA GLN A 220 13.67 5.43 -5.91
C GLN A 220 12.86 6.70 -6.26
N TYR A 221 13.16 7.84 -5.62
CA TYR A 221 12.53 9.14 -5.93
C TYR A 221 12.86 9.67 -7.32
N ASN A 222 13.80 9.06 -8.06
CA ASN A 222 14.03 9.41 -9.46
C ASN A 222 12.87 8.97 -10.37
N ASN A 223 11.92 8.18 -9.87
CA ASN A 223 10.78 7.67 -10.61
C ASN A 223 9.51 8.44 -10.24
N LYS A 224 8.60 8.63 -11.20
CA LYS A 224 7.37 9.40 -10.99
C LYS A 224 6.38 8.69 -10.06
N TYR A 225 6.31 7.36 -10.07
CA TYR A 225 5.28 6.61 -9.36
C TYR A 225 5.90 5.64 -8.36
N LEU A 226 5.56 5.79 -7.07
CA LEU A 226 6.10 4.99 -5.97
C LEU A 226 4.98 4.14 -5.37
N VAL A 227 5.03 2.82 -5.53
CA VAL A 227 4.00 1.96 -4.95
C VAL A 227 4.31 1.68 -3.48
N ASP A 228 3.31 1.92 -2.63
CA ASP A 228 3.33 1.65 -1.20
C ASP A 228 2.38 0.49 -0.89
N VAL A 229 2.95 -0.64 -0.47
CA VAL A 229 2.22 -1.84 -0.03
C VAL A 229 2.68 -2.18 1.38
N ASP A 230 1.72 -2.53 2.22
CA ASP A 230 1.94 -3.01 3.59
C ASP A 230 3.04 -4.07 3.69
N GLY A 231 3.63 -4.19 4.88
CA GLY A 231 4.50 -5.29 5.27
C GLY A 231 3.83 -6.12 6.35
N ASN A 232 4.57 -6.48 7.40
CA ASN A 232 3.99 -7.14 8.59
C ASN A 232 2.89 -6.27 9.25
N SER A 233 3.01 -4.95 9.09
CA SER A 233 1.98 -3.96 9.38
C SER A 233 1.98 -2.90 8.28
N PHE A 234 1.84 -1.62 8.62
CA PHE A 234 2.00 -0.51 7.67
C PHE A 234 3.38 -0.47 7.00
N SER A 235 3.48 0.23 5.86
CA SER A 235 4.75 0.51 5.20
C SER A 235 5.42 1.77 5.76
N GLY A 236 6.54 1.60 6.45
CA GLY A 236 7.35 2.72 6.96
C GLY A 236 7.95 3.64 5.88
N ARG A 237 7.79 3.30 4.59
CA ARG A 237 8.28 4.11 3.46
C ARG A 237 7.31 5.22 3.08
N TYR A 238 6.04 5.10 3.47
CA TYR A 238 4.96 5.95 2.95
C TYR A 238 5.18 7.44 3.21
N ARG A 239 5.57 7.80 4.43
CA ARG A 239 5.91 9.20 4.78
C ARG A 239 7.03 9.75 3.89
N ALA A 240 8.05 8.93 3.61
CA ALA A 240 9.18 9.33 2.80
C ALA A 240 8.77 9.51 1.33
N PHE A 241 7.88 8.65 0.82
CA PHE A 241 7.28 8.79 -0.51
C PHE A 241 6.45 10.06 -0.65
N LEU A 242 5.62 10.41 0.35
CA LEU A 242 4.86 11.66 0.35
C LEU A 242 5.77 12.89 0.33
N MET A 243 6.94 12.84 0.97
CA MET A 243 7.93 13.92 0.95
C MET A 243 8.80 13.92 -0.31
N SER A 244 8.74 12.86 -1.10
CA SER A 244 9.35 12.83 -2.42
C SER A 244 8.48 13.60 -3.40
N ASN A 245 9.07 14.26 -4.39
CA ASN A 245 8.31 14.92 -5.47
C ASN A 245 7.75 13.89 -6.49
N SER A 246 7.42 12.69 -6.03
CA SER A 246 6.85 11.58 -6.79
C SER A 246 5.43 11.31 -6.30
N LEU A 247 4.65 10.54 -7.06
CA LEU A 247 3.28 10.18 -6.75
C LEU A 247 3.22 8.85 -6.00
N PRO A 248 2.83 8.81 -4.72
CA PRO A 248 2.60 7.56 -4.02
C PRO A 248 1.29 6.92 -4.48
N ILE A 249 1.33 5.62 -4.79
CA ILE A 249 0.17 4.76 -5.05
C ILE A 249 0.08 3.77 -3.88
N LYS A 250 -0.93 3.90 -3.02
CA LYS A 250 -0.97 3.22 -1.72
C LYS A 250 -2.10 2.20 -1.61
N ALA A 251 -1.74 0.96 -1.28
CA ALA A 251 -2.67 -0.06 -0.81
C ALA A 251 -2.31 -0.47 0.63
N THR A 252 -3.28 -0.34 1.54
CA THR A 252 -3.07 -0.63 2.96
C THR A 252 -4.34 -1.10 3.67
N LEU A 253 -4.17 -1.83 4.77
CA LEU A 253 -5.19 -2.12 5.79
C LEU A 253 -4.94 -1.37 7.11
N PHE A 254 -3.77 -0.75 7.24
CA PHE A 254 -3.34 -0.13 8.49
C PHE A 254 -3.63 1.36 8.48
N ARG A 255 -4.13 1.83 9.62
CA ARG A 255 -4.25 3.23 9.97
C ARG A 255 -3.02 3.70 10.72
N GLU A 256 -2.61 4.92 10.44
CA GLU A 256 -1.45 5.58 11.02
C GLU A 256 -1.81 6.94 11.62
N TRP A 257 -0.92 7.47 12.47
CA TRP A 257 -1.13 8.72 13.20
C TRP A 257 -1.45 9.94 12.32
N HIS A 258 -1.09 9.89 11.04
CA HIS A 258 -1.22 10.98 10.08
C HIS A 258 -2.45 10.91 9.17
N ASP A 259 -3.24 9.84 9.19
CA ASP A 259 -4.26 9.60 8.17
C ASP A 259 -5.35 10.68 8.12
N SER A 260 -5.68 11.29 9.26
CA SER A 260 -6.62 12.41 9.33
C SER A 260 -6.14 13.69 8.63
N ARG A 261 -4.87 13.73 8.23
CA ARG A 261 -4.25 14.86 7.51
C ARG A 261 -4.16 14.59 6.02
N LEU A 262 -4.31 13.35 5.56
CA LEU A 262 -4.09 12.97 4.17
C LEU A 262 -5.41 12.70 3.47
N ILE A 263 -5.52 13.13 2.21
CA ILE A 263 -6.75 13.03 1.42
C ILE A 263 -6.42 12.24 0.16
N ALA A 264 -7.09 11.11 -0.02
CA ALA A 264 -6.98 10.28 -1.23
C ALA A 264 -7.35 11.10 -2.48
N TRP A 265 -6.69 10.81 -3.61
CA TRP A 265 -6.78 11.54 -4.88
C TRP A 265 -6.31 13.01 -4.86
N LYS A 266 -5.92 13.53 -3.70
CA LYS A 266 -5.32 14.86 -3.56
C LYS A 266 -3.85 14.81 -3.17
N HIS A 267 -3.50 13.97 -2.20
CA HIS A 267 -2.12 13.85 -1.70
C HIS A 267 -1.45 12.53 -2.12
N PHE A 268 -2.23 11.53 -2.53
CA PHE A 268 -1.77 10.22 -3.00
C PHE A 268 -2.88 9.54 -3.81
N VAL A 269 -2.54 8.49 -4.54
CA VAL A 269 -3.52 7.63 -5.24
C VAL A 269 -3.82 6.39 -4.40
N PRO A 270 -5.06 6.15 -3.96
CA PRO A 270 -5.42 4.91 -3.29
C PRO A 270 -5.47 3.76 -4.31
N MET A 271 -5.03 2.58 -3.89
CA MET A 271 -5.07 1.33 -4.64
C MET A 271 -5.75 0.25 -3.78
N ASP A 272 -6.57 -0.60 -4.39
CA ASP A 272 -7.24 -1.70 -3.71
C ASP A 272 -6.24 -2.77 -3.26
N ASN A 273 -6.51 -3.45 -2.14
CA ASN A 273 -5.64 -4.52 -1.64
C ASN A 273 -5.64 -5.76 -2.55
N ARG A 274 -6.52 -5.85 -3.56
CA ARG A 274 -6.47 -6.87 -4.64
C ARG A 274 -5.54 -6.47 -5.78
N PHE A 275 -5.15 -5.19 -5.86
CA PHE A 275 -4.27 -4.57 -6.85
C PHE A 275 -4.78 -4.54 -8.30
N VAL A 276 -5.99 -5.03 -8.56
CA VAL A 276 -6.54 -5.10 -9.93
C VAL A 276 -6.71 -3.72 -10.57
N ASP A 277 -6.90 -2.68 -9.76
CA ASP A 277 -7.01 -1.28 -10.19
C ASP A 277 -5.66 -0.66 -10.57
N LEU A 278 -4.53 -1.30 -10.25
CA LEU A 278 -3.19 -0.82 -10.61
C LEU A 278 -3.06 -0.62 -12.13
N PHE A 279 -3.56 -1.54 -12.94
CA PHE A 279 -3.45 -1.45 -14.40
C PHE A 279 -4.24 -0.25 -14.96
N GLY A 280 -5.43 0.01 -14.42
CA GLY A 280 -6.22 1.19 -14.78
C GLY A 280 -5.57 2.49 -14.29
N ILE A 281 -4.96 2.48 -13.09
CA ILE A 281 -4.20 3.62 -12.55
C ILE A 281 -2.99 3.90 -13.44
N MET A 282 -2.26 2.85 -13.84
CA MET A 282 -1.14 2.93 -14.76
C MET A 282 -1.56 3.55 -16.08
N GLU A 283 -2.63 3.05 -16.71
CA GLU A 283 -3.05 3.52 -18.03
C GLU A 283 -3.50 4.99 -17.97
N TYR A 284 -4.24 5.36 -16.93
CA TYR A 284 -4.66 6.74 -16.73
C TYR A 284 -3.46 7.71 -16.68
N PHE A 285 -2.42 7.39 -15.89
CA PHE A 285 -1.31 8.32 -15.68
C PHE A 285 -0.16 8.19 -16.68
N LEU A 286 0.21 6.97 -17.07
CA LEU A 286 1.30 6.69 -18.00
C LEU A 286 0.87 6.73 -19.46
N GLY A 287 -0.43 6.56 -19.73
CA GLY A 287 -0.93 6.26 -21.05
C GLY A 287 -0.51 4.87 -21.51
N TYR A 288 -0.90 4.54 -22.74
CA TYR A 288 -0.51 3.32 -23.42
C TYR A 288 -0.24 3.66 -24.88
N ARG A 289 0.81 3.07 -25.45
CA ARG A 289 1.12 3.20 -26.87
C ARG A 289 1.21 1.83 -27.48
N ASN A 290 0.51 1.61 -28.58
CA ASN A 290 0.65 0.39 -29.35
C ASN A 290 1.58 0.61 -30.56
N PRO A 291 2.88 0.27 -30.50
CA PRO A 291 3.77 0.35 -31.65
C PRO A 291 3.36 -0.50 -32.87
N LYS A 292 2.35 -1.38 -32.77
CA LYS A 292 1.79 -2.13 -33.90
C LYS A 292 0.52 -1.47 -34.48
N SER A 293 0.10 -0.32 -33.94
CA SER A 293 -1.10 0.39 -34.39
C SER A 293 -0.91 0.97 -35.79
N ASN A 294 -1.94 0.80 -36.63
CA ASN A 294 -2.03 1.48 -37.93
C ASN A 294 -2.66 2.87 -37.82
N ASP A 295 -3.37 3.16 -36.72
CA ASP A 295 -3.94 4.47 -36.41
C ASP A 295 -3.76 4.78 -34.91
N PRO A 296 -2.60 5.35 -34.53
CA PRO A 296 -2.31 5.67 -33.12
C PRO A 296 -3.32 6.64 -32.50
N SER A 297 -4.11 7.37 -33.29
CA SER A 297 -5.14 8.27 -32.75
C SER A 297 -6.32 7.53 -32.13
N VAL A 298 -6.50 6.25 -32.49
CA VAL A 298 -7.56 5.37 -32.00
C VAL A 298 -7.02 4.40 -30.95
N ASP A 299 -5.82 3.85 -31.16
CA ASP A 299 -5.30 2.75 -30.35
C ASP A 299 -4.46 3.23 -29.14
N ASP A 300 -3.88 4.44 -29.18
CA ASP A 300 -3.09 4.96 -28.06
C ASP A 300 -3.97 5.65 -27.00
N VAL A 301 -3.62 5.42 -25.73
CA VAL A 301 -4.21 6.13 -24.60
C VAL A 301 -3.28 7.26 -24.17
N GLN A 302 -3.78 8.49 -24.19
CA GLN A 302 -2.98 9.65 -23.80
C GLN A 302 -2.72 9.69 -22.28
N PRO A 303 -1.49 10.01 -21.84
CA PRO A 303 -1.17 10.09 -20.42
C PRO A 303 -1.76 11.33 -19.74
N HIS A 304 -2.22 11.17 -18.50
CA HIS A 304 -2.63 12.28 -17.64
C HIS A 304 -1.48 12.76 -16.73
N ASP A 305 -0.30 13.04 -17.32
CA ASP A 305 0.90 13.44 -16.57
C ASP A 305 0.70 14.70 -15.70
N ASN A 306 -0.09 15.66 -16.18
CA ASN A 306 -0.41 16.86 -15.41
C ASN A 306 -1.25 16.56 -14.16
N ALA A 307 -2.15 15.57 -14.22
CA ALA A 307 -2.92 15.15 -13.07
C ALA A 307 -2.00 14.45 -12.05
N ALA A 308 -1.12 13.55 -12.50
CA ALA A 308 -0.13 12.89 -11.65
C ALA A 308 0.78 13.91 -10.96
N ARG A 309 1.32 14.89 -11.72
CA ARG A 309 2.14 15.98 -11.20
C ARG A 309 1.42 16.78 -10.13
N LYS A 310 0.14 17.10 -10.36
CA LYS A 310 -0.66 17.87 -9.40
C LYS A 310 -0.78 17.13 -8.07
N ILE A 311 -1.15 15.85 -8.09
CA ILE A 311 -1.29 15.05 -6.86
C ILE A 311 0.07 14.91 -6.14
N ALA A 312 1.15 14.63 -6.88
CA ALA A 312 2.49 14.51 -6.30
C ALA A 312 2.96 15.81 -5.63
N THR A 313 2.82 16.94 -6.32
CA THR A 313 3.28 18.24 -5.82
C THR A 313 2.41 18.76 -4.67
N GLU A 314 1.08 18.59 -4.74
CA GLU A 314 0.19 18.94 -3.63
C GLU A 314 0.42 18.05 -2.41
N GLY A 315 0.58 16.73 -2.62
CA GLY A 315 0.94 15.77 -1.57
C GLY A 315 2.25 16.12 -0.88
N GLN A 316 3.28 16.45 -1.67
CA GLN A 316 4.59 16.86 -1.15
C GLN A 316 4.51 18.17 -0.37
N ALA A 317 3.89 19.20 -0.94
CA ALA A 317 3.75 20.50 -0.30
C ALA A 317 2.97 20.39 1.02
N TRP A 318 1.99 19.51 1.08
CA TRP A 318 1.22 19.25 2.30
C TRP A 318 2.02 18.43 3.33
N ALA A 319 2.71 17.38 2.91
CA ALA A 319 3.56 16.57 3.76
C ALA A 319 4.64 17.40 4.46
N HIS A 320 5.24 18.37 3.76
CA HIS A 320 6.19 19.32 4.35
C HIS A 320 5.59 20.31 5.36
N LYS A 321 4.26 20.38 5.48
CA LYS A 321 3.58 21.22 6.47
C LYS A 321 3.10 20.45 7.69
N VAL A 322 2.74 19.17 7.51
CA VAL A 322 2.00 18.42 8.54
C VAL A 322 2.63 17.11 8.97
N LEU A 323 3.72 16.67 8.32
CA LEU A 323 4.41 15.41 8.60
C LEU A 323 5.89 15.59 8.98
N ARG A 324 6.35 16.79 9.34
CA ARG A 324 7.75 17.06 9.69
C ARG A 324 8.16 16.39 11.00
N ARG A 325 9.45 16.46 11.34
CA ARG A 325 9.94 15.95 12.63
C ARG A 325 9.28 16.68 13.80
N GLU A 326 9.04 17.98 13.66
CA GLU A 326 8.34 18.81 14.63
C GLU A 326 6.88 18.34 14.79
N ASP A 327 6.20 17.97 13.70
CA ASP A 327 4.82 17.49 13.76
C ASP A 327 4.74 16.11 14.45
N ILE A 328 5.74 15.24 14.27
CA ILE A 328 5.90 13.98 15.01
C ILE A 328 6.05 14.25 16.51
N GLN A 329 6.92 15.19 16.90
CA GLN A 329 7.14 15.56 18.30
C GLN A 329 5.89 16.16 18.93
N LEU A 330 5.24 17.12 18.25
CA LEU A 330 4.02 17.77 18.72
C LEU A 330 2.87 16.78 18.88
N TYR A 331 2.70 15.86 17.93
CA TYR A 331 1.66 14.84 18.03
C TYR A 331 1.91 13.90 19.21
N THR A 332 3.14 13.39 19.36
CA THR A 332 3.51 12.54 20.50
C THR A 332 3.29 13.27 21.83
N LEU A 333 3.76 14.51 21.96
CA LEU A 333 3.55 15.33 23.16
C LEU A 333 2.06 15.48 23.47
N ARG A 334 1.23 15.82 22.48
CA ARG A 334 -0.20 16.00 22.67
C ARG A 334 -0.91 14.71 23.08
N VAL A 335 -0.55 13.57 22.47
CA VAL A 335 -1.09 12.26 22.87
C VAL A 335 -0.75 11.95 24.32
N LEU A 336 0.49 12.20 24.75
CA LEU A 336 0.91 11.96 26.13
C LEU A 336 0.20 12.90 27.13
N LEU A 337 0.02 14.17 26.79
CA LEU A 337 -0.72 15.13 27.62
C LEU A 337 -2.19 14.77 27.74
N GLU A 338 -2.86 14.42 26.65
CA GLU A 338 -4.27 14.00 26.69
C GLU A 338 -4.44 12.68 27.43
N TYR A 339 -3.52 11.73 27.23
CA TYR A 339 -3.54 10.49 27.97
C TYR A 339 -3.36 10.72 29.48
N ALA A 340 -2.37 11.54 29.87
CA ALA A 340 -2.17 11.93 31.26
C ALA A 340 -3.43 12.59 31.86
N ARG A 341 -4.08 13.49 31.12
CA ARG A 341 -5.36 14.11 31.54
C ARG A 341 -6.46 13.07 31.74
N VAL A 342 -6.58 12.08 30.85
CA VAL A 342 -7.63 11.04 30.92
C VAL A 342 -7.42 10.08 32.09
N VAL A 343 -6.16 9.78 32.46
CA VAL A 343 -5.85 8.84 33.55
C VAL A 343 -5.62 9.50 34.90
N ASP A 344 -5.58 10.83 34.99
CA ASP A 344 -5.47 11.55 36.27
C ASP A 344 -6.74 11.35 37.12
N ASP A 345 -6.57 11.09 38.42
CA ASP A 345 -7.67 10.92 39.37
C ASP A 345 -8.59 12.15 39.43
N ARG A 346 -8.05 13.33 39.11
CA ARG A 346 -8.76 14.62 39.08
C ARG A 346 -9.27 15.00 37.69
N ARG A 347 -9.30 14.07 36.72
CA ARG A 347 -9.71 14.35 35.32
C ARG A 347 -11.04 15.09 35.18
N ASP A 348 -11.97 14.92 36.12
CA ASP A 348 -13.28 15.57 36.11
C ASP A 348 -13.21 17.07 36.47
N ILE A 349 -12.10 17.52 37.06
CA ILE A 349 -11.84 18.93 37.44
C ILE A 349 -10.59 19.53 36.77
N LEU A 350 -9.88 18.73 35.96
CA LEU A 350 -8.72 19.19 35.21
C LEU A 350 -9.15 19.87 33.91
N GLY A 351 -9.04 21.19 33.87
CA GLY A 351 -9.28 22.00 32.69
C GLY A 351 -8.76 23.43 32.86
N PHE A 352 -8.48 24.09 31.74
CA PHE A 352 -8.38 25.54 31.72
C PHE A 352 -9.79 26.08 31.96
N VAL A 353 -10.01 26.72 33.10
CA VAL A 353 -11.32 27.28 33.50
C VAL A 353 -11.30 28.80 33.55
N ASP A 354 -10.25 29.46 33.02
CA ASP A 354 -10.19 30.93 32.99
C ASP A 354 -11.28 31.55 32.11
N ASP A 355 -11.73 30.85 31.07
CA ASP A 355 -12.89 31.21 30.24
C ASP A 355 -14.24 30.92 30.91
N LEU A 356 -14.25 30.12 31.97
CA LEU A 356 -15.43 29.81 32.80
C LEU A 356 -15.46 30.60 34.11
N ARG A 357 -14.39 31.35 34.43
CA ARG A 357 -14.31 32.21 35.61
C ARG A 357 -15.06 33.52 35.33
N PRO A 358 -15.88 34.02 36.27
CA PRO A 358 -16.48 35.34 36.12
C PRO A 358 -15.37 36.38 35.93
N GLN A 359 -15.49 37.25 34.93
CA GLN A 359 -14.59 38.40 34.82
C GLN A 359 -14.88 39.33 36.01
N ILE A 360 -13.89 39.46 36.90
CA ILE A 360 -13.95 40.32 38.10
C ILE A 360 -13.64 41.76 37.71
#